data_AF-A0A507QV32-F1
#
_entry.id   AF-A0A507QV32-F1
#
_cell.length_a   1.000
_cell.length_b   1.000
_cell.length_c   1.000
_cell.angle_alpha   90.00
_cell.angle_beta   90.00
_cell.angle_gamma   90.00
#
_symmetry.space_group_name_H-M   'P 1'
#
loop_
_entity.id
_entity.type
_entity.pdbx_description
1 polymer ?
#
loop_
_entity_poly.entity_id
_entity_poly.type
_entity_poly.pdbx_seq_one_letter_code
_entity_poly.pdbx_strand_id
1 'polypeptide(L)'
;MAEISFEDYLALQGIVFEWADSYDNKDWERLRKVLAPALRVDYSIVGYTLFENMPAEEFIGMVSSLEFLGDPLVRTQHLMGAAKYERISDTEITVENRGHGHSFIKHWYKKVDGSWKLAGLCPKVYWNEHRFDKIFVQLPVKN
;
A
#
# COMPACT_ATOMS: atom_id res chain seq x y z
N MET A 1 0.57 22.74 11.94
CA MET A 1 0.08 21.40 12.33
C MET A 1 1.17 20.74 13.16
N ALA A 2 0.83 20.03 14.23
CA ALA A 2 1.84 19.37 15.06
C ALA A 2 2.54 18.26 14.25
N GLU A 3 3.86 18.19 14.37
CA GLU A 3 4.65 17.12 13.75
C GLU A 3 4.31 15.76 14.37
N ILE A 4 4.66 14.66 13.68
CA ILE A 4 4.50 13.32 14.24
C ILE A 4 5.50 13.10 15.38
N SER A 5 5.13 12.29 16.37
CA SER A 5 6.08 11.88 17.41
C SER A 5 7.12 10.89 16.85
N PHE A 6 8.23 10.71 17.55
CA PHE A 6 9.23 9.72 17.17
C PHE A 6 8.69 8.28 17.32
N GLU A 7 7.84 8.05 18.32
CA GLU A 7 7.15 6.79 18.54
C GLU A 7 6.21 6.45 17.37
N ASP A 8 5.45 7.45 16.87
CA ASP A 8 4.63 7.28 15.67
C ASP A 8 5.50 6.97 14.46
N TYR A 9 6.63 7.67 14.28
CA TYR A 9 7.57 7.39 13.20
C TYR A 9 8.07 5.94 13.22
N LEU A 10 8.52 5.45 14.38
CA LEU A 10 8.99 4.07 14.52
C LEU A 10 7.89 3.05 14.21
N ALA A 11 6.66 3.28 14.69
CA ALA A 11 5.53 2.41 14.41
C ALA A 11 5.20 2.37 12.90
N LEU A 12 5.17 3.53 12.24
CA LEU A 12 4.88 3.64 10.80
C LEU A 12 5.98 3.02 9.95
N GLN A 13 7.25 3.15 10.34
CA GLN A 13 8.37 2.48 9.68
C GLN A 13 8.28 0.96 9.82
N GLY A 14 7.91 0.45 11.00
CA GLY A 14 7.66 -0.98 11.18
C GLY A 14 6.52 -1.48 10.29
N ILE A 15 5.41 -0.76 10.24
CA ILE A 15 4.24 -1.16 9.41
C ILE A 15 4.59 -1.20 7.93
N VAL A 16 5.28 -0.17 7.40
CA VAL A 16 5.59 -0.13 5.96
C VAL A 16 6.59 -1.20 5.56
N PHE A 17 7.53 -1.54 6.45
CA PHE A 17 8.44 -2.67 6.28
C PHE A 17 7.66 -3.99 6.21
N GLU A 18 6.80 -4.24 7.18
CA GLU A 18 5.98 -5.45 7.22
C GLU A 18 5.06 -5.56 5.99
N TRP A 19 4.47 -4.45 5.54
CA TRP A 19 3.66 -4.43 4.31
C TRP A 19 4.47 -4.83 3.06
N ALA A 20 5.61 -4.18 2.84
CA ALA A 20 6.46 -4.40 1.67
C ALA A 20 7.01 -5.84 1.66
N ASP A 21 7.56 -6.29 2.78
CA ASP A 21 8.19 -7.59 2.89
C ASP A 21 7.15 -8.73 2.85
N SER A 22 5.92 -8.48 3.32
CA SER A 22 4.81 -9.44 3.16
C SER A 22 4.44 -9.63 1.69
N TYR A 23 4.42 -8.56 0.89
CA TYR A 23 4.15 -8.64 -0.55
C TYR A 23 5.23 -9.43 -1.28
N ASP A 24 6.49 -9.09 -1.01
CA ASP A 24 7.63 -9.68 -1.71
C ASP A 24 7.80 -11.17 -1.40
N ASN A 25 7.48 -11.59 -0.16
CA ASN A 25 7.51 -12.99 0.25
C ASN A 25 6.17 -13.71 0.09
N LYS A 26 5.12 -13.02 -0.37
CA LYS A 26 3.74 -13.55 -0.48
C LYS A 26 3.21 -14.11 0.86
N ASP A 27 3.58 -13.48 1.97
CA ASP A 27 3.13 -13.84 3.32
C ASP A 27 1.88 -13.05 3.70
N TRP A 28 0.72 -13.60 3.33
CA TRP A 28 -0.57 -12.94 3.52
C TRP A 28 -1.03 -12.92 4.98
N GLU A 29 -0.54 -13.84 5.82
CA GLU A 29 -0.83 -13.83 7.26
C GLU A 29 -0.05 -12.73 7.98
N ARG A 30 1.20 -12.49 7.56
CA ARG A 30 1.98 -11.35 8.03
C ARG A 30 1.36 -10.03 7.60
N LEU A 31 0.92 -9.93 6.35
CA LEU A 31 0.22 -8.75 5.84
C LEU A 31 -1.02 -8.42 6.68
N ARG A 32 -1.88 -9.39 6.96
CA ARG A 32 -3.11 -9.20 7.76
C ARG A 32 -2.87 -8.52 9.10
N LYS A 33 -1.74 -8.78 9.76
CA LYS A 33 -1.44 -8.22 11.09
C LYS A 33 -1.30 -6.70 11.08
N VAL A 34 -0.96 -6.10 9.95
CA VAL A 34 -0.69 -4.66 9.83
C VAL A 34 -1.81 -3.87 9.14
N LEU A 35 -2.82 -4.54 8.59
CA LEU A 35 -3.97 -3.89 7.96
C LEU A 35 -5.01 -3.40 8.98
N ALA A 36 -5.69 -2.31 8.64
CA ALA A 36 -6.92 -1.91 9.31
C ALA A 36 -8.07 -2.81 8.85
N PRO A 37 -9.19 -2.90 9.59
CA PRO A 37 -10.34 -3.73 9.20
C PRO A 37 -10.92 -3.39 7.81
N ALA A 38 -10.74 -2.15 7.37
CA ALA A 38 -11.06 -1.71 6.02
C ALA A 38 -10.08 -0.62 5.56
N LEU A 39 -9.87 -0.58 4.23
CA LEU A 39 -8.88 0.25 3.56
C LEU A 39 -9.53 1.12 2.48
N ARG A 40 -9.05 2.36 2.37
CA ARG A 40 -9.23 3.19 1.19
C ARG A 40 -8.20 2.80 0.13
N VAL A 41 -8.63 2.15 -0.95
CA VAL A 41 -7.75 1.70 -2.04
C VAL A 41 -8.07 2.50 -3.28
N ASP A 42 -7.14 3.36 -3.70
CA ASP A 42 -7.35 4.25 -4.86
C ASP A 42 -6.39 3.90 -5.99
N TYR A 43 -6.90 3.13 -6.96
CA TYR A 43 -6.19 2.79 -8.19
C TYR A 43 -6.67 3.61 -9.40
N SER A 44 -7.39 4.72 -9.20
CA SER A 44 -7.90 5.56 -10.29
C SER A 44 -6.81 6.09 -11.22
N ILE A 45 -5.63 6.37 -10.67
CA ILE A 45 -4.48 6.88 -11.43
C ILE A 45 -3.86 5.86 -12.40
N VAL A 46 -4.12 4.57 -12.19
CA VAL A 46 -3.75 3.50 -13.14
C VAL A 46 -4.96 2.97 -13.92
N GLY A 47 -6.08 3.69 -13.89
CA GLY A 47 -7.28 3.41 -14.70
C GLY A 47 -8.32 2.51 -14.03
N TYR A 48 -8.25 2.31 -12.69
CA TYR A 48 -9.17 1.42 -11.96
C TYR A 48 -10.07 2.14 -10.96
N THR A 49 -10.89 1.35 -10.26
CA THR A 49 -11.88 1.85 -9.31
C THR A 49 -11.21 2.33 -8.01
N LEU A 50 -11.76 3.42 -7.45
CA LEU A 50 -11.55 3.80 -6.07
C LEU A 50 -12.49 2.98 -5.18
N PHE A 51 -11.94 2.29 -4.21
CA PHE A 51 -12.68 1.67 -3.12
C PHE A 51 -12.50 2.50 -1.86
N GLU A 52 -13.54 3.19 -1.42
CA GLU A 52 -13.42 4.07 -0.24
C GLU A 52 -13.25 3.30 1.07
N ASN A 53 -13.78 2.07 1.15
CA ASN A 53 -13.86 1.29 2.38
C ASN A 53 -13.85 -0.22 2.10
N MET A 54 -12.80 -0.70 1.42
CA MET A 54 -12.62 -2.12 1.09
C MET A 54 -12.29 -2.93 2.35
N PRO A 55 -13.04 -4.00 2.70
CA PRO A 55 -12.70 -4.89 3.80
C PRO A 55 -11.29 -5.48 3.67
N ALA A 56 -10.59 -5.66 4.79
CA ALA A 56 -9.23 -6.19 4.80
C ALA A 56 -9.09 -7.53 4.06
N GLU A 57 -10.02 -8.46 4.28
CA GLU A 57 -9.99 -9.76 3.61
C GLU A 57 -10.26 -9.67 2.10
N GLU A 58 -11.07 -8.70 1.65
CA GLU A 58 -11.27 -8.44 0.22
C GLU A 58 -9.97 -7.90 -0.40
N PHE A 59 -9.29 -6.99 0.31
CA PHE A 59 -7.98 -6.50 -0.10
C PHE A 59 -6.94 -7.62 -0.19
N ILE A 60 -6.86 -8.50 0.83
CA ILE A 60 -5.98 -9.67 0.79
C ILE A 60 -6.32 -10.56 -0.41
N GLY A 61 -7.61 -10.85 -0.64
CA GLY A 61 -8.06 -11.67 -1.76
C GLY A 61 -7.62 -11.10 -3.11
N MET A 62 -7.76 -9.78 -3.29
CA MET A 62 -7.30 -9.07 -4.49
C MET A 62 -5.79 -9.21 -4.67
N VAL A 63 -4.98 -8.88 -3.66
CA VAL A 63 -3.52 -8.81 -3.83
C VAL A 63 -2.86 -10.20 -3.91
N SER A 64 -3.45 -11.20 -3.25
CA SER A 64 -2.99 -12.59 -3.25
C SER A 64 -3.47 -13.40 -4.46
N SER A 65 -4.28 -12.82 -5.35
CA SER A 65 -4.80 -13.51 -6.52
C SER A 65 -3.71 -13.87 -7.52
N LEU A 66 -3.91 -14.95 -8.29
CA LEU A 66 -3.00 -15.34 -9.37
C LEU A 66 -2.90 -14.28 -10.48
N GLU A 67 -3.88 -13.38 -10.59
CA GLU A 67 -3.88 -12.27 -11.53
C GLU A 67 -3.05 -11.07 -11.01
N PHE A 68 -2.56 -11.15 -9.78
CA PHE A 68 -1.76 -10.12 -9.13
C PHE A 68 -0.48 -10.71 -8.51
N LEU A 69 -0.20 -10.48 -7.23
CA LEU A 69 1.02 -10.94 -6.59
C LEU A 69 0.97 -12.41 -6.19
N GLY A 70 -0.17 -13.09 -6.30
CA GLY A 70 -0.29 -14.52 -5.98
C GLY A 70 0.43 -15.44 -6.95
N ASP A 71 0.72 -15.00 -8.17
CA ASP A 71 1.39 -15.84 -9.18
C ASP A 71 2.77 -16.30 -8.66
N PRO A 72 3.02 -17.64 -8.56
CA PRO A 72 4.29 -18.17 -8.10
C PRO A 72 5.47 -17.85 -9.03
N LEU A 73 5.23 -17.36 -10.25
CA LEU A 73 6.24 -16.91 -11.20
C LEU A 73 6.55 -15.41 -11.08
N VAL A 74 5.70 -14.63 -10.39
CA VAL A 74 5.93 -13.20 -10.15
C VAL A 74 6.87 -13.03 -8.95
N ARG A 75 7.94 -12.26 -9.15
CA ARG A 75 8.85 -11.79 -8.10
C ARG A 75 8.80 -10.27 -8.06
N THR A 76 8.79 -9.71 -6.86
CA THR A 76 8.73 -8.25 -6.65
C THR A 76 9.76 -7.83 -5.63
N GLN A 77 10.03 -6.53 -5.62
CA GLN A 77 10.68 -5.87 -4.51
C GLN A 77 9.97 -4.52 -4.30
N HIS A 78 9.22 -4.38 -3.21
CA HIS A 78 8.54 -3.14 -2.84
C HIS A 78 9.51 -2.24 -2.08
N LEU A 79 10.50 -1.71 -2.82
CA LEU A 79 11.61 -0.94 -2.25
C LEU A 79 11.18 0.47 -1.84
N MET A 80 11.04 0.67 -0.53
CA MET A 80 10.69 1.96 0.07
C MET A 80 11.92 2.86 0.20
N GLY A 81 11.90 4.03 -0.43
CA GLY A 81 12.91 5.08 -0.28
C GLY A 81 12.49 6.16 0.70
N ALA A 82 12.78 7.42 0.38
CA ALA A 82 12.49 8.55 1.26
C ALA A 82 10.98 8.74 1.50
N ALA A 83 10.62 9.08 2.74
CA ALA A 83 9.25 9.28 3.19
C ALA A 83 9.02 10.72 3.70
N LYS A 84 7.87 11.30 3.39
CA LYS A 84 7.35 12.54 4.00
C LYS A 84 6.09 12.22 4.80
N TYR A 85 6.01 12.74 6.02
CA TYR A 85 4.90 12.50 6.95
C TYR A 85 4.08 13.78 7.13
N GLU A 86 2.76 13.63 7.15
CA GLU A 86 1.84 14.72 7.45
C GLU A 86 0.75 14.21 8.40
N ARG A 87 0.65 14.85 9.57
CA ARG A 87 -0.39 14.56 10.56
C ARG A 87 -1.67 15.28 10.17
N ILE A 88 -2.75 14.52 9.97
CA ILE A 88 -4.07 15.06 9.61
C ILE A 88 -4.92 15.29 10.87
N SER A 89 -4.89 14.34 11.80
CA SER A 89 -5.60 14.40 13.08
C SER A 89 -4.88 13.59 14.16
N ASP A 90 -5.46 13.47 15.36
CA ASP A 90 -4.93 12.62 16.43
C ASP A 90 -4.94 11.13 16.09
N THR A 91 -5.72 10.72 15.08
CA THR A 91 -5.92 9.32 14.69
C THR A 91 -5.60 9.03 13.23
N GLU A 92 -5.10 10.03 12.48
CA GLU A 92 -4.83 9.91 11.05
C GLU A 92 -3.53 10.62 10.65
N ILE A 93 -2.68 9.87 9.97
CA ILE A 93 -1.42 10.34 9.38
C ILE A 93 -1.39 9.86 7.92
N THR A 94 -0.95 10.74 7.03
CA THR A 94 -0.63 10.39 5.64
C THR A 94 0.88 10.35 5.44
N VAL A 95 1.35 9.37 4.68
CA VAL A 95 2.78 9.21 4.36
C VAL A 95 2.96 9.06 2.86
N GLU A 96 3.85 9.86 2.29
CA GLU A 96 4.25 9.80 0.89
C GLU A 96 5.65 9.17 0.79
N ASN A 97 5.78 8.02 0.13
CA ASN A 97 7.06 7.30 0.00
C ASN A 97 7.52 7.24 -1.46
N ARG A 98 8.82 7.45 -1.73
CA ARG A 98 9.40 7.32 -3.09
C ARG A 98 10.08 5.96 -3.30
N GLY A 99 9.77 5.25 -4.40
CA GLY A 99 10.43 3.98 -4.80
C GLY A 99 11.19 4.07 -6.12
N HIS A 100 11.97 3.02 -6.47
CA HIS A 100 12.64 2.88 -7.78
C HIS A 100 11.76 2.07 -8.77
N GLY A 101 11.70 2.53 -10.02
CA GLY A 101 10.48 2.63 -10.84
C GLY A 101 9.75 3.90 -10.39
N HIS A 102 9.93 5.06 -11.07
CA HIS A 102 9.50 6.33 -10.44
C HIS A 102 8.00 6.29 -10.23
N SER A 103 7.65 6.01 -9.00
CA SER A 103 6.32 5.98 -8.46
C SER A 103 6.46 6.37 -7.00
N PHE A 104 5.39 6.94 -6.45
CA PHE A 104 5.26 7.03 -5.01
C PHE A 104 3.99 6.32 -4.60
N ILE A 105 3.95 5.77 -3.39
CA ILE A 105 2.71 5.24 -2.81
C ILE A 105 2.32 6.15 -1.66
N LYS A 106 1.15 6.77 -1.77
CA LYS A 106 0.51 7.49 -0.68
C LYS A 106 -0.20 6.47 0.20
N HIS A 107 0.22 6.37 1.45
CA HIS A 107 -0.40 5.51 2.44
C HIS A 107 -1.26 6.35 3.39
N TRP A 108 -2.42 5.82 3.78
CA TRP A 108 -3.25 6.32 4.88
C TRP A 108 -3.14 5.35 6.05
N TYR A 109 -3.06 5.88 7.28
CA TYR A 109 -3.02 5.08 8.50
C TYR A 109 -4.11 5.52 9.47
N LYS A 110 -4.70 4.57 10.19
CA LYS A 110 -5.76 4.83 11.18
C LYS A 110 -5.46 4.07 12.47
N LYS A 111 -5.77 4.68 13.62
CA LYS A 111 -5.70 4.01 14.92
C LYS A 111 -6.96 3.18 15.16
N VAL A 112 -6.80 1.89 15.42
CA VAL A 112 -7.89 0.92 15.70
C VAL A 112 -7.52 0.18 16.98
N ASP A 113 -8.39 0.22 17.99
CA ASP A 113 -8.20 -0.40 19.31
C ASP A 113 -6.83 -0.09 19.94
N GLY A 114 -6.41 1.17 19.82
CA GLY A 114 -5.14 1.66 20.39
C GLY A 114 -3.90 1.42 19.54
N SER A 115 -3.99 0.69 18.43
CA SER A 115 -2.85 0.36 17.55
C SER A 115 -2.96 1.03 16.18
N TRP A 116 -1.84 1.52 15.63
CA TRP A 116 -1.78 2.05 14.25
C TRP A 116 -1.90 0.92 13.23
N LYS A 117 -2.68 1.14 12.17
CA LYS A 117 -2.92 0.19 11.08
C LYS A 117 -2.90 0.89 9.72
N LEU A 118 -2.45 0.20 8.66
CA LEU A 118 -2.56 0.70 7.28
C LEU A 118 -4.04 0.72 6.88
N ALA A 119 -4.55 1.92 6.62
CA ALA A 119 -5.94 2.21 6.33
C ALA A 119 -6.18 2.61 4.86
N GLY A 120 -5.14 2.59 4.02
CA GLY A 120 -5.31 2.82 2.59
C GLY A 120 -4.00 3.01 1.85
N LEU A 121 -4.05 2.87 0.52
CA LEU A 121 -2.93 3.15 -0.37
C LEU A 121 -3.39 3.70 -1.72
N CYS A 122 -2.57 4.58 -2.30
CA CYS A 122 -2.75 5.13 -3.65
C CYS A 122 -1.36 5.26 -4.31
N PRO A 123 -1.03 4.35 -5.24
CA PRO A 123 0.24 4.40 -5.97
C PRO A 123 0.12 5.40 -7.12
N LYS A 124 1.02 6.38 -7.20
CA LYS A 124 1.23 7.21 -8.39
C LYS A 124 2.45 6.72 -9.13
N VAL A 125 2.28 6.25 -10.36
CA VAL A 125 3.37 5.83 -11.26
C VAL A 125 3.68 6.95 -12.26
N TYR A 126 4.94 7.36 -12.37
CA TYR A 126 5.42 8.36 -13.33
C TYR A 126 6.04 7.72 -14.58
N TRP A 127 6.82 6.66 -14.42
CA TRP A 127 7.31 5.83 -15.51
C TRP A 127 7.61 4.42 -15.00
N ASN A 128 7.50 3.46 -15.90
CA ASN A 128 7.90 2.09 -15.67
C ASN A 128 9.14 1.78 -16.50
N GLU A 129 10.04 0.96 -15.94
CA GLU A 129 11.14 0.38 -16.70
C GLU A 129 10.67 -0.88 -17.44
N HIS A 130 11.20 -1.10 -18.65
CA HIS A 130 10.90 -2.26 -19.50
C HIS A 130 9.41 -2.41 -19.86
N ARG A 131 8.93 -3.64 -20.03
CA ARG A 131 7.58 -3.97 -20.49
C ARG A 131 6.63 -4.25 -19.32
N PHE A 132 6.55 -3.32 -18.37
CA PHE A 132 5.69 -3.44 -17.19
C PHE A 132 4.20 -3.55 -17.57
N ASP A 133 3.80 -2.91 -18.67
CA ASP A 133 2.48 -3.03 -19.29
C ASP A 133 2.08 -4.47 -19.61
N LYS A 134 3.05 -5.37 -19.76
CA LYS A 134 2.83 -6.80 -20.04
C LYS A 134 2.80 -7.69 -18.82
N ILE A 135 3.06 -7.14 -17.63
CA ILE A 135 3.01 -7.90 -16.37
C ILE A 135 1.58 -7.92 -15.84
N PHE A 136 0.83 -6.82 -16.00
CA PHE A 136 -0.56 -6.69 -15.53
C PHE A 136 -1.53 -6.49 -16.71
N VAL A 137 -1.75 -7.54 -17.50
CA VAL A 137 -2.41 -7.46 -18.81
C VAL A 137 -3.96 -7.39 -18.75
N GLN A 138 -4.58 -7.61 -17.58
CA GLN A 138 -6.04 -7.85 -17.47
C GLN A 138 -6.78 -7.07 -16.37
N LEU A 139 -6.29 -5.90 -15.97
CA LEU A 139 -7.16 -5.01 -15.22
C LEU A 139 -7.86 -4.09 -16.26
N PRO A 140 -9.20 -4.11 -16.39
CA PRO A 140 -9.89 -3.46 -17.50
C PRO A 140 -9.77 -1.94 -17.40
N VAL A 141 -9.06 -1.32 -18.35
CA VAL A 141 -9.18 0.12 -18.61
C VAL A 141 -10.56 0.33 -19.22
N LYS A 142 -11.54 0.74 -18.41
CA LYS A 142 -12.75 1.37 -18.95
C LYS A 142 -12.39 2.82 -19.23
N ASN A 143 -12.22 3.12 -20.52
CA ASN A 143 -12.24 4.49 -21.05
C ASN A 143 -13.52 5.22 -20.64
#